data_AF-A0A329YAF4-F1
#
_entry.id   AF-A0A329YAF4-F1
#
_cell.length_a   1.000
_cell.length_b   1.000
_cell.length_c   1.000
_cell.angle_alpha   90.00
_cell.angle_beta   90.00
_cell.angle_gamma   90.00
#
_symmetry.space_group_name_H-M   'P 1'
#
loop_
_entity.id
_entity.type
_entity.pdbx_description
1 polymer ?
#
loop_
_entity_poly.entity_id
_entity_poly.type
_entity_poly.pdbx_seq_one_letter_code
_entity_poly.pdbx_strand_id
1 'polypeptide(L)'
;MVAAVGFPQVEITLPGKKEPVRAFSLEDIDRICGDAAGHQAVRAQAIVAFRKRQEAWDHLDDVLGYSRAEKAEIRSDRMEMKLADALMAMPATTLAGVAGKLDVILCGGEHFDKGPDFPSLQVSAALADLVRIGQALQPGQFMPGSDRLPEANVGAS
;
A
#
# COMPACT_ATOMS: atom_id res chain seq x y z
N MET A 1 -16.20 -8.75 -3.18
CA MET A 1 -17.05 -7.72 -3.81
C MET A 1 -17.38 -8.04 -5.25
N VAL A 2 -16.39 -8.12 -6.16
CA VAL A 2 -16.61 -8.45 -7.60
C VAL A 2 -17.46 -9.70 -7.80
N ALA A 3 -17.16 -10.80 -7.11
CA ALA A 3 -17.93 -12.03 -7.23
C ALA A 3 -19.41 -11.91 -6.79
N ALA A 4 -19.73 -10.95 -5.92
CA ALA A 4 -21.06 -10.78 -5.33
C ALA A 4 -21.93 -9.78 -6.11
N VAL A 5 -21.36 -8.66 -6.55
CA VAL A 5 -22.11 -7.55 -7.17
C VAL A 5 -21.59 -7.13 -8.55
N GLY A 6 -20.47 -7.72 -9.01
CA GLY A 6 -19.77 -7.31 -10.25
C GLY A 6 -19.18 -5.90 -10.15
N PHE A 7 -18.36 -5.49 -11.12
CA PHE A 7 -17.85 -4.11 -11.13
C PHE A 7 -18.97 -3.08 -11.31
N PRO A 8 -18.85 -1.88 -10.72
CA PRO A 8 -19.76 -0.78 -11.00
C PRO A 8 -19.49 -0.27 -12.43
N GLN A 9 -20.12 -0.90 -13.42
CA GLN A 9 -20.00 -0.57 -14.84
C GLN A 9 -21.35 -0.64 -15.54
N VAL A 10 -21.48 0.05 -16.68
CA VAL A 10 -22.65 -0.04 -17.57
C VAL A 10 -22.19 -0.26 -19.01
N GLU A 11 -23.01 -0.98 -19.78
CA GLU A 11 -22.86 -1.08 -21.23
C GLU A 11 -23.81 -0.09 -21.90
N ILE A 12 -23.29 0.69 -22.86
CA ILE A 12 -24.00 1.75 -23.56
C ILE A 12 -24.01 1.43 -25.05
N THR A 13 -25.20 1.31 -25.63
CA THR A 13 -25.39 1.19 -27.08
C THR A 13 -25.94 2.51 -27.61
N LEU A 14 -25.12 3.24 -28.37
CA LEU A 14 -25.55 4.50 -28.98
C LEU A 14 -26.45 4.24 -30.20
N PRO A 15 -27.39 5.14 -30.52
CA PRO A 15 -28.20 5.05 -31.73
C PRO A 15 -27.35 4.88 -33.00
N GLY A 16 -27.70 3.90 -33.83
CA GLY A 16 -26.95 3.60 -35.07
C GLY A 16 -25.63 2.85 -34.87
N LYS A 17 -25.22 2.54 -33.63
CA LYS A 17 -24.09 1.67 -33.33
C LYS A 17 -24.58 0.28 -32.91
N LYS A 18 -23.89 -0.77 -33.37
CA LYS A 18 -24.22 -2.16 -33.05
C LYS A 18 -23.50 -2.68 -31.82
N GLU A 19 -22.30 -2.18 -31.55
CA GLU A 19 -21.47 -2.66 -30.45
C GLU A 19 -21.64 -1.77 -29.21
N PRO A 20 -21.93 -2.36 -28.04
CA PRO A 20 -21.98 -1.63 -26.79
C PRO A 20 -20.58 -1.25 -26.32
N VAL A 21 -20.46 -0.09 -25.67
CA VAL A 21 -19.23 0.38 -25.03
C VAL A 21 -19.41 0.36 -23.52
N ARG A 22 -18.41 -0.11 -22.78
CA ARG A 22 -18.43 -0.11 -21.32
C ARG A 22 -18.01 1.24 -20.75
N ALA A 23 -18.75 1.72 -19.76
CA ALA A 23 -18.42 2.88 -18.96
C ALA A 23 -18.19 2.48 -17.50
N PHE A 24 -17.13 2.99 -16.89
CA PHE A 24 -16.74 2.69 -15.51
C PHE A 24 -16.91 3.90 -14.57
N SER A 25 -17.36 5.04 -15.11
CA SER A 25 -17.61 6.27 -14.35
C SER A 25 -18.71 7.12 -15.01
N LEU A 26 -19.25 8.09 -14.28
CA LEU A 26 -20.16 9.08 -14.88
C LEU A 26 -19.46 9.90 -15.99
N GLU A 27 -18.17 10.19 -15.82
CA GLU A 27 -17.36 10.88 -16.84
C GLU A 27 -17.21 10.02 -18.11
N ASP A 28 -17.04 8.70 -17.98
CA ASP A 28 -17.04 7.79 -19.12
C ASP A 28 -18.39 7.81 -19.83
N ILE A 29 -19.50 7.78 -19.09
CA ILE A 29 -20.84 7.85 -19.68
C ILE A 29 -21.00 9.15 -20.47
N ASP A 30 -20.51 10.27 -19.93
CA ASP A 30 -20.57 11.59 -20.57
C ASP A 30 -19.72 11.64 -21.83
N ARG A 31 -18.49 11.13 -21.75
CA ARG A 31 -17.56 11.01 -22.88
C ARG A 31 -18.12 10.11 -23.99
N ILE A 32 -18.77 9.00 -23.64
CA ILE A 32 -19.35 8.05 -24.60
C ILE A 32 -20.60 8.64 -25.26
N CYS A 33 -21.50 9.25 -24.47
CA CYS A 33 -22.76 9.77 -24.99
C CYS A 33 -22.59 11.11 -25.72
N GLY A 34 -21.69 11.99 -25.27
CA GLY A 34 -21.57 13.35 -25.77
C GLY A 34 -22.89 14.14 -25.72
N ASP A 35 -22.97 15.22 -26.49
CA ASP A 35 -24.06 16.21 -26.41
C ASP A 35 -25.10 16.10 -27.54
N ALA A 36 -25.04 15.04 -28.37
CA ALA A 36 -26.00 14.86 -29.45
C ALA A 36 -27.42 14.63 -28.88
N ALA A 37 -28.41 15.37 -29.38
CA ALA A 37 -29.79 15.31 -28.87
C ALA A 37 -30.38 13.88 -28.86
N GLY A 38 -29.98 13.05 -29.82
CA GLY A 38 -30.40 11.64 -29.90
C GLY A 38 -29.83 10.74 -28.79
N HIS A 39 -28.82 11.19 -28.04
CA HIS A 39 -28.13 10.40 -27.01
C HIS A 39 -28.62 10.72 -25.59
N GLN A 40 -29.43 11.75 -25.39
CA GLN A 40 -29.84 12.20 -24.05
C GLN A 40 -30.58 11.12 -23.26
N ALA A 41 -31.49 10.39 -23.91
CA ALA A 41 -32.23 9.29 -23.28
C ALA A 41 -31.30 8.12 -22.89
N VAL A 42 -30.38 7.76 -23.79
CA VAL A 42 -29.39 6.69 -23.54
C VAL A 42 -28.47 7.07 -22.39
N ARG A 43 -28.00 8.32 -22.35
CA ARG A 43 -27.19 8.87 -21.26
C ARG A 43 -27.92 8.80 -19.93
N ALA A 44 -29.16 9.27 -19.87
CA ALA A 44 -29.96 9.25 -18.65
C ALA A 44 -30.15 7.81 -18.12
N GLN A 45 -30.46 6.87 -19.01
CA GLN A 45 -30.61 5.45 -18.64
C GLN A 45 -29.29 4.85 -18.14
N ALA A 46 -28.18 5.15 -18.81
CA ALA A 46 -26.85 4.70 -18.39
C ALA A 46 -26.48 5.23 -17.01
N ILE A 47 -26.73 6.52 -16.72
CA ILE A 47 -26.46 7.13 -15.42
C ILE A 47 -27.26 6.44 -14.30
N VAL A 48 -28.56 6.18 -14.53
CA VAL A 48 -29.41 5.50 -13.54
C VAL A 48 -28.92 4.08 -13.29
N ALA A 49 -28.61 3.33 -14.35
CA ALA A 49 -28.09 1.97 -14.23
C ALA A 49 -26.73 1.92 -13.53
N PHE A 50 -25.86 2.90 -13.79
CA PHE A 50 -24.55 3.02 -13.17
C PHE A 50 -24.69 3.30 -11.67
N ARG A 51 -25.49 4.30 -11.29
CA ARG A 51 -25.73 4.65 -9.88
C ARG A 51 -26.27 3.47 -9.08
N LYS A 52 -27.22 2.71 -9.63
CA LYS A 52 -27.73 1.51 -8.95
C LYS A 52 -26.64 0.47 -8.67
N ARG A 53 -25.72 0.26 -9.61
CA ARG A 53 -24.59 -0.67 -9.40
C ARG A 53 -23.57 -0.10 -8.42
N GLN A 54 -23.30 1.20 -8.50
CA GLN A 54 -22.42 1.89 -7.55
C GLN A 54 -22.97 1.80 -6.13
N GLU A 55 -24.26 2.07 -5.92
CA GLU A 55 -24.91 1.95 -4.60
C GLU A 55 -24.83 0.53 -4.05
N ALA A 56 -25.03 -0.50 -4.87
CA ALA A 56 -24.87 -1.90 -4.44
C ALA A 56 -23.41 -2.24 -4.08
N TRP A 57 -22.45 -1.68 -4.81
CA TRP A 57 -21.03 -1.83 -4.53
C TRP A 57 -20.63 -1.13 -3.23
N ASP A 58 -21.03 0.13 -3.07
CA ASP A 58 -20.74 0.95 -1.89
C ASP A 58 -21.37 0.36 -0.64
N HIS A 59 -22.61 -0.12 -0.72
CA HIS A 59 -23.25 -0.80 0.39
C HIS A 59 -22.50 -2.07 0.83
N LEU A 60 -22.06 -2.88 -0.14
CA LEU A 60 -21.28 -4.07 0.19
C LEU A 60 -19.90 -3.71 0.74
N ASP A 61 -19.28 -2.66 0.21
CA ASP A 61 -18.02 -2.12 0.71
C ASP A 61 -18.15 -1.63 2.16
N ASP A 62 -19.23 -0.93 2.51
CA ASP A 62 -19.49 -0.47 3.86
C ASP A 62 -19.59 -1.64 4.85
N VAL A 63 -20.26 -2.73 4.44
CA VAL A 63 -20.41 -3.96 5.23
C VAL A 63 -19.08 -4.69 5.39
N LEU A 64 -18.32 -4.86 4.31
CA LEU A 64 -17.05 -5.60 4.33
C LEU A 64 -15.90 -4.75 4.89
N GLY A 65 -16.00 -3.43 4.78
CA GLY A 65 -14.99 -2.46 5.17
C GLY A 65 -13.74 -2.42 4.30
N TYR A 66 -13.82 -2.84 3.03
CA TYR A 66 -12.63 -2.92 2.16
C TYR A 66 -11.99 -1.55 1.94
N SER A 67 -12.74 -0.55 1.49
CA SER A 67 -12.18 0.81 1.28
C SER A 67 -11.75 1.44 2.60
N ARG A 68 -12.36 1.06 3.72
CA ARG A 68 -11.93 1.53 5.05
C ARG A 68 -10.55 0.97 5.42
N ALA A 69 -10.33 -0.32 5.16
CA ALA A 69 -9.06 -1.00 5.38
C ALA A 69 -7.97 -0.44 4.44
N GLU A 70 -8.25 -0.32 3.15
CA GLU A 70 -7.35 0.27 2.15
C GLU A 70 -6.94 1.70 2.54
N LYS A 71 -7.89 2.55 2.94
CA LYS A 71 -7.57 3.90 3.42
C LYS A 71 -6.75 3.90 4.70
N ALA A 72 -6.91 2.89 5.56
CA ALA A 72 -6.11 2.76 6.78
C ALA A 72 -4.68 2.32 6.46
N GLU A 73 -4.51 1.37 5.55
CA GLU A 73 -3.22 0.91 5.04
C GLU A 73 -2.46 2.07 4.40
N ILE A 74 -3.06 2.80 3.45
CA ILE A 74 -2.45 3.97 2.82
C ILE A 74 -2.03 5.04 3.85
N ARG A 75 -2.81 5.21 4.93
CA ARG A 75 -2.44 6.12 6.02
C ARG A 75 -1.29 5.60 6.87
N SER A 76 -1.25 4.29 7.14
CA SER A 76 -0.14 3.63 7.84
C SER A 76 1.14 3.80 7.06
N ASP A 77 1.14 3.43 5.77
CA ASP A 77 2.29 3.52 4.88
C ASP A 77 2.85 4.95 4.83
N ARG A 78 1.96 5.94 4.68
CA ARG A 78 2.36 7.36 4.67
C ARG A 78 2.93 7.81 6.02
N MET A 79 2.44 7.26 7.13
CA MET A 79 2.96 7.57 8.46
C MET A 79 4.32 6.93 8.67
N GLU A 80 4.47 5.65 8.32
CA GLU A 80 5.72 4.90 8.39
C GLU A 80 6.82 5.58 7.57
N MET A 81 6.52 5.97 6.33
CA MET A 81 7.48 6.70 5.49
C MET A 81 7.91 8.03 6.12
N LYS A 82 6.97 8.81 6.67
CA LYS A 82 7.31 10.07 7.37
C LYS A 82 8.17 9.83 8.62
N LEU A 83 7.90 8.77 9.38
CA LEU A 83 8.66 8.43 10.56
C LEU A 83 10.06 7.94 10.19
N ALA A 84 10.18 7.14 9.13
CA ALA A 84 11.47 6.71 8.60
C ALA A 84 12.31 7.92 8.15
N ASP A 85 11.72 8.84 7.38
CA ASP A 85 12.40 10.08 6.96
C ASP A 85 12.87 10.92 8.16
N ALA A 86 12.00 11.11 9.16
CA ALA A 86 12.34 11.84 10.37
C ALA A 86 13.46 11.15 11.17
N LEU A 87 13.41 9.83 11.30
CA LEU A 87 14.46 9.04 11.94
C LEU A 87 15.80 9.19 11.19
N MET A 88 15.78 9.14 9.86
CA MET A 88 16.98 9.31 9.05
C MET A 88 17.59 10.71 9.22
N ALA A 89 16.77 11.76 9.23
CA ALA A 89 17.20 13.15 9.39
C ALA A 89 17.77 13.47 10.79
N MET A 90 17.28 12.81 11.84
CA MET A 90 17.74 13.09 13.21
C MET A 90 19.13 12.49 13.48
N PRO A 91 20.16 13.26 13.86
CA PRO A 91 21.47 12.71 14.19
C PRO A 91 21.38 11.67 15.32
N ALA A 92 21.96 10.49 15.12
CA ALA A 92 22.03 9.48 16.17
C ALA A 92 23.09 9.88 17.20
N THR A 93 22.72 9.90 18.48
CA THR A 93 23.63 10.19 19.60
C THR A 93 24.01 8.93 20.39
N THR A 94 23.50 7.77 20.00
CA THR A 94 23.71 6.48 20.66
C THR A 94 23.89 5.37 19.62
N LEU A 95 24.55 4.26 20.02
CA LEU A 95 24.67 3.06 19.17
C LEU A 95 23.29 2.46 18.84
N ALA A 96 22.36 2.47 19.79
CA ALA A 96 20.98 2.04 19.56
C ALA A 96 20.27 2.90 18.50
N GLY A 97 20.54 4.22 18.46
CA GLY A 97 20.02 5.12 17.43
C GLY A 97 20.59 4.82 16.03
N VAL A 98 21.87 4.45 15.94
CA VAL A 98 22.48 4.01 14.66
C VAL A 98 21.89 2.66 14.23
N ALA A 99 21.78 1.70 15.16
CA ALA A 99 21.18 0.40 14.91
C ALA A 99 19.73 0.53 14.42
N GLY A 100 18.91 1.38 15.06
CA GLY A 100 17.54 1.65 14.65
C GLY A 100 17.40 2.20 13.24
N LYS A 101 18.36 3.02 12.78
CA LYS A 101 18.38 3.50 11.38
C LYS A 101 18.66 2.35 10.41
N LEU A 102 19.68 1.54 10.67
CA LEU A 102 20.02 0.42 9.79
C LEU A 102 18.90 -0.62 9.76
N ASP A 103 18.23 -0.86 10.89
CA ASP A 103 17.05 -1.72 10.99
C ASP A 103 15.90 -1.24 10.08
N VAL A 104 15.59 0.06 10.11
CA VAL A 104 14.58 0.67 9.21
C VAL A 104 14.98 0.57 7.73
N ILE A 105 16.26 0.74 7.41
CA ILE A 105 16.77 0.57 6.04
C ILE A 105 16.55 -0.87 5.55
N LEU A 106 16.77 -1.87 6.40
CA LEU A 106 16.52 -3.28 6.08
C LEU A 106 15.02 -3.57 5.93
N CYS A 107 14.16 -3.05 6.80
CA CYS A 107 12.70 -3.13 6.64
C CYS A 107 12.27 -2.62 5.25
N GLY A 108 12.79 -1.46 4.84
CA GLY A 108 12.46 -0.88 3.54
C GLY A 108 12.93 -1.74 2.36
N GLY A 109 14.15 -2.26 2.42
CA GLY A 109 14.71 -3.13 1.36
C GLY A 109 13.99 -4.48 1.21
N GLU A 110 13.47 -5.04 2.30
CA GLU A 110 12.69 -6.28 2.27
C GLU A 110 11.34 -6.13 1.52
N HIS A 111 10.73 -4.94 1.59
CA HIS A 111 9.38 -4.67 1.12
C HIS A 111 9.29 -3.92 -0.22
N PHE A 112 10.23 -3.01 -0.51
CA PHE A 112 10.06 -2.02 -1.59
C PHE A 112 11.06 -2.17 -2.75
N ASP A 113 12.25 -2.74 -2.54
CA ASP A 113 13.27 -2.85 -3.59
C ASP A 113 14.19 -4.07 -3.38
N LYS A 114 13.85 -5.18 -4.06
CA LYS A 114 14.72 -6.36 -4.17
C LYS A 114 15.64 -6.28 -5.40
N GLY A 115 15.97 -5.07 -5.84
CA GLY A 115 17.01 -4.88 -6.84
C GLY A 115 18.32 -5.54 -6.37
N PRO A 116 19.08 -6.18 -7.28
CA PRO A 116 20.34 -6.83 -6.93
C PRO A 116 21.39 -5.87 -6.35
N ASP A 117 21.17 -4.55 -6.47
CA ASP A 117 22.09 -3.50 -6.10
C ASP A 117 21.91 -2.99 -4.66
N PHE A 118 20.84 -3.40 -3.94
CA PHE A 118 20.66 -3.00 -2.55
C PHE A 118 21.58 -3.82 -1.61
N PRO A 119 22.47 -3.17 -0.83
CA PRO A 119 23.52 -3.85 -0.05
C PRO A 119 22.98 -4.46 1.26
N SER A 120 21.87 -5.19 1.19
CA SER A 120 21.17 -5.79 2.35
C SER A 120 22.12 -6.59 3.23
N LEU A 121 22.94 -7.47 2.64
CA LEU A 121 23.90 -8.29 3.38
C LEU A 121 24.93 -7.45 4.15
N GLN A 122 25.46 -6.40 3.54
CA GLN A 122 26.43 -5.51 4.16
C GLN A 122 25.80 -4.70 5.29
N VAL A 123 24.58 -4.20 5.09
CA VAL A 123 23.83 -3.46 6.11
C VAL A 123 23.47 -4.37 7.29
N SER A 124 23.03 -5.61 7.04
CA SER A 124 22.76 -6.61 8.08
C SER A 124 24.02 -6.97 8.88
N ALA A 125 25.17 -7.14 8.22
CA ALA A 125 26.43 -7.41 8.90
C ALA A 125 26.85 -6.25 9.82
N ALA A 126 26.75 -5.01 9.33
CA ALA A 126 27.05 -3.81 10.12
C ALA A 126 26.10 -3.66 11.33
N LEU A 127 24.81 -3.95 11.15
CA LEU A 127 23.83 -3.95 12.23
C LEU A 127 24.18 -5.00 13.30
N ALA A 128 24.55 -6.22 12.90
CA ALA A 128 24.95 -7.28 13.83
C ALA A 128 26.14 -6.88 14.70
N ASP A 129 27.17 -6.27 14.11
CA ASP A 129 28.32 -5.77 14.85
C ASP A 129 27.94 -4.66 15.83
N LEU A 130 27.07 -3.72 15.42
CA LEU A 130 26.61 -2.64 16.29
C LEU A 130 25.79 -3.15 17.47
N VAL A 131 24.91 -4.13 17.25
CA VAL A 131 24.13 -4.77 18.32
C VAL A 131 25.07 -5.45 19.31
N ARG A 132 26.05 -6.23 18.82
CA ARG A 132 27.04 -6.94 19.67
C ARG A 132 27.88 -5.96 20.50
N ILE A 133 28.39 -4.90 19.86
CA ILE A 133 29.18 -3.86 20.55
C ILE A 133 28.31 -3.12 21.57
N GLY A 134 27.09 -2.75 21.18
CA GLY A 134 26.15 -2.06 22.04
C GLY A 134 25.79 -2.85 23.29
N GLN A 135 25.48 -4.14 23.15
CA GLN A 135 25.19 -5.03 24.27
C GLN A 135 26.38 -5.21 25.22
N ALA A 136 27.60 -5.26 24.68
CA ALA A 136 28.82 -5.37 25.49
C ALA A 136 29.12 -4.08 26.28
N LEU A 137 28.90 -2.91 25.67
CA LEU A 137 29.17 -1.60 26.29
C LEU A 137 28.04 -1.15 27.22
N GLN A 138 26.79 -1.52 26.93
CA GLN A 138 25.59 -1.09 27.67
C GLN A 138 24.69 -2.30 27.95
N PRO A 139 25.07 -3.20 28.88
CA PRO A 139 24.31 -4.40 29.17
C PRO A 139 22.88 -4.07 29.63
N GLY A 140 21.89 -4.79 29.09
CA GLY A 140 20.47 -4.60 29.42
C GLY A 140 19.77 -3.49 28.64
N GLN A 141 20.48 -2.71 27.82
CA GLN A 141 19.86 -1.75 26.91
C GLN A 141 19.28 -2.46 25.67
N PHE A 142 18.06 -2.09 25.28
CA PHE A 142 17.47 -2.58 24.03
C PHE A 142 18.27 -2.10 22.82
N MET A 143 18.60 -3.03 21.93
CA MET A 143 19.25 -2.78 20.65
C MET A 143 18.29 -3.15 19.51
N PRO A 144 17.83 -2.18 18.70
CA PRO A 144 17.01 -2.45 17.52
C PRO A 144 17.70 -3.44 16.56
N GLY A 145 16.93 -4.32 15.93
CA GLY A 145 17.43 -5.34 15.01
C GLY A 145 18.11 -6.54 15.66
N SER A 146 18.09 -6.64 17.00
CA SER A 146 18.63 -7.81 17.73
C SER A 146 17.82 -9.08 17.53
N ASP A 147 16.53 -8.95 17.22
CA ASP A 147 15.60 -10.02 16.85
C ASP A 147 15.85 -10.61 15.45
N ARG A 148 16.56 -9.87 14.59
CA ARG A 148 16.97 -10.34 13.26
C ARG A 148 18.25 -11.15 13.27
N LEU A 149 18.96 -11.18 14.38
CA LEU A 149 20.19 -11.95 14.50
C LEU A 149 19.83 -13.40 14.79
N PRO A 150 20.47 -14.37 14.09
CA PRO A 150 20.34 -15.76 14.49
C PRO A 150 20.82 -15.88 15.94
N GLU A 151 20.06 -16.58 16.79
CA GLU A 151 20.50 -16.86 18.16
C GLU A 151 21.91 -17.43 18.08
N ALA A 152 22.86 -16.74 18.71
CA ALA A 152 24.22 -17.21 18.79
C ALA A 152 24.16 -18.60 19.40
N ASN A 153 24.45 -19.62 18.58
CA ASN A 153 24.43 -21.02 18.94
C ASN A 153 25.16 -21.16 20.29
N VAL A 154 24.42 -21.32 21.38
CA VAL A 154 24.98 -21.56 22.70
C VAL A 154 25.51 -22.98 22.64
N GLY A 155 26.74 -23.08 22.15
CA GLY A 155 27.46 -24.32 21.96
C GLY A 155 27.53 -25.06 23.28
N ALA A 156 26.86 -26.20 23.32
CA ALA A 156 27.23 -27.29 24.19
C ALA A 156 28.70 -27.67 23.88
N SER A 157 29.56 -27.54 24.88
CA SER A 157 30.77 -28.34 25.10
C SER A 157 31.20 -28.20 26.55
#